data_AF-A0A6A7AK11-F1
#
_entry.id   AF-A0A6A7AK11-F1
#
_cell.length_a   1.000
_cell.length_b   1.000
_cell.length_c   1.000
_cell.angle_alpha   90.00
_cell.angle_beta   90.00
_cell.angle_gamma   90.00
#
_symmetry.space_group_name_H-M   'P 1'
#
loop_
_entity.id
_entity.type
_entity.pdbx_description
1 polymer ?
#
loop_
_entity_poly.entity_id
_entity_poly.type
_entity_poly.pdbx_seq_one_letter_code
_entity_poly.pdbx_strand_id
1 'polypeptide(L)'
;MMDNSTHGANGAAAAAATAAARTTACDKITQRNATSCPFLRLPAELRNHIYQAAFQGATSTIKERWKEDSQFEEDHHQAACSLVFTCRQIRHEALPALYALSIFDISTPDGTCERNVKILDSFSFKHIQCLEVGHNDAWEMNMQMAYSFQSMAGSDRWSHGRWVLKFEALKHVHVDMCHVGPDSGKFYLHTVQNLRASLGEKGIELYWHYTRRG
;
A
#
# COMPACT_ATOMS: atom_id res chain seq x y z
N MET A 1 -24.53 56.91 -21.26
CA MET A 1 -25.06 55.53 -21.19
C MET A 1 -24.47 54.78 -22.38
N MET A 2 -23.46 53.94 -22.15
CA MET A 2 -22.89 53.08 -23.18
C MET A 2 -22.89 51.67 -22.64
N ASP A 3 -23.60 50.80 -23.34
CA ASP A 3 -23.80 49.40 -23.01
C ASP A 3 -22.57 48.58 -23.44
N ASN A 4 -21.98 47.86 -22.49
CA ASN A 4 -20.84 46.98 -22.69
C ASN A 4 -21.21 45.58 -22.19
N SER A 5 -21.84 44.76 -23.03
CA SER A 5 -22.31 43.42 -22.60
C SER A 5 -22.51 42.45 -23.77
N THR A 6 -21.43 41.97 -24.42
CA THR A 6 -21.52 40.90 -25.46
C THR A 6 -20.25 40.04 -25.64
N HIS A 7 -19.44 39.77 -24.61
CA HIS A 7 -18.19 38.97 -24.77
C HIS A 7 -18.12 37.60 -24.04
N GLY A 8 -19.24 37.08 -23.52
CA GLY A 8 -19.21 35.87 -22.68
C GLY A 8 -19.35 34.50 -23.35
N ALA A 9 -19.86 34.39 -24.59
CA ALA A 9 -20.39 33.09 -25.09
C ALA A 9 -19.41 32.23 -25.92
N ASN A 10 -18.35 32.81 -26.50
CA ASN A 10 -17.52 32.11 -27.50
C ASN A 10 -16.37 31.25 -26.91
N GLY A 11 -16.06 31.37 -25.61
CA GLY A 11 -14.95 30.63 -24.99
C GLY A 11 -15.26 29.15 -24.70
N ALA A 12 -16.51 28.80 -24.41
CA ALA A 12 -16.87 27.45 -23.96
C ALA A 12 -16.83 26.40 -25.09
N ALA A 13 -17.21 26.79 -26.31
CA ALA A 13 -17.22 25.89 -27.47
C ALA A 13 -15.80 25.51 -27.95
N ALA A 14 -14.85 26.45 -27.89
CA ALA A 14 -13.45 26.21 -28.25
C ALA A 14 -12.75 25.27 -27.25
N ALA A 15 -13.07 25.38 -25.96
CA ALA A 15 -12.52 24.51 -24.92
C ALA A 15 -13.01 23.05 -25.08
N ALA A 16 -14.30 22.84 -25.40
CA ALA A 16 -14.86 21.51 -25.62
C ALA A 16 -14.29 20.81 -26.88
N ALA A 17 -14.08 21.55 -27.98
CA ALA A 17 -13.46 21.02 -29.19
C ALA A 17 -11.99 20.61 -28.97
N THR A 18 -11.26 21.35 -28.13
CA THR A 18 -9.87 21.02 -27.77
C THR A 18 -9.78 19.79 -26.86
N ALA A 19 -10.80 19.54 -26.02
CA ALA A 19 -10.88 18.33 -25.20
C ALA A 19 -11.17 17.06 -26.04
N ALA A 20 -12.04 17.15 -27.06
CA ALA A 20 -12.38 16.03 -27.94
C ALA A 20 -11.21 15.62 -28.87
N ALA A 21 -10.43 16.59 -29.38
CA ALA A 21 -9.25 16.32 -30.20
C ALA A 21 -8.09 15.68 -29.40
N ARG A 22 -8.14 15.79 -28.07
CA ARG A 22 -7.23 15.15 -27.13
C ARG A 22 -7.66 13.74 -26.74
N THR A 23 -8.43 13.06 -27.60
CA THR A 23 -8.50 11.59 -27.58
C THR A 23 -7.07 11.07 -27.80
N THR A 24 -6.38 10.84 -26.69
CA THR A 24 -4.94 10.64 -26.67
C THR A 24 -4.63 9.26 -27.27
N ALA A 25 -3.39 9.02 -27.68
CA ALA A 25 -2.95 7.69 -28.09
C ALA A 25 -3.30 6.61 -27.03
N CYS A 26 -3.42 7.00 -25.75
CA CYS A 26 -3.85 6.13 -24.67
C CYS A 26 -5.30 5.64 -24.82
N ASP A 27 -6.22 6.49 -25.29
CA ASP A 27 -7.63 6.12 -25.44
C ASP A 27 -7.82 5.12 -26.58
N LYS A 28 -7.04 5.27 -27.66
CA LYS A 28 -7.00 4.27 -28.75
C LYS A 28 -6.48 2.92 -28.26
N ILE A 29 -5.47 2.91 -27.37
CA ILE A 29 -4.97 1.68 -26.74
C ILE A 29 -6.04 1.08 -25.83
N THR A 30 -6.71 1.88 -25.02
CA THR A 30 -7.81 1.41 -24.15
C THR A 30 -8.94 0.79 -24.97
N GLN A 31 -9.36 1.44 -26.06
CA GLN A 31 -10.42 0.92 -26.96
C GLN A 31 -9.99 -0.37 -27.66
N ARG A 32 -8.72 -0.47 -28.09
CA ARG A 32 -8.16 -1.71 -28.64
C ARG A 32 -8.12 -2.81 -27.60
N ASN A 33 -7.69 -2.53 -26.37
CA ASN A 33 -7.62 -3.52 -25.30
C ASN A 33 -9.02 -4.04 -24.94
N ALA A 34 -10.04 -3.17 -24.91
CA ALA A 34 -11.42 -3.57 -24.62
C ALA A 34 -11.97 -4.57 -25.65
N THR A 35 -11.55 -4.48 -26.92
CA THR A 35 -12.02 -5.37 -28.00
C THR A 35 -11.15 -6.62 -28.18
N SER A 36 -9.84 -6.49 -27.99
CA SER A 36 -8.87 -7.56 -28.25
C SER A 36 -8.51 -8.42 -27.03
N CYS A 37 -8.64 -7.91 -25.80
CA CYS A 37 -8.32 -8.65 -24.59
C CYS A 37 -9.55 -9.46 -24.12
N PRO A 38 -9.50 -10.81 -24.10
CA PRO A 38 -10.62 -11.64 -23.65
C PRO A 38 -11.07 -11.33 -22.22
N PHE A 39 -10.13 -10.99 -21.33
CA PHE A 39 -10.42 -10.65 -19.94
C PHE A 39 -11.26 -9.36 -19.80
N LEU A 40 -10.96 -8.33 -20.60
CA LEU A 40 -11.71 -7.06 -20.56
C LEU A 40 -13.10 -7.14 -21.20
N ARG A 41 -13.38 -8.22 -21.95
CA ARG A 41 -14.72 -8.50 -22.48
C ARG A 41 -15.67 -9.13 -21.45
N LEU A 42 -15.14 -9.61 -20.32
CA LEU A 42 -15.96 -10.07 -19.22
C LEU A 42 -16.76 -8.91 -18.62
N PRO A 43 -17.98 -9.10 -18.11
CA PRO A 43 -18.66 -8.12 -17.28
C PRO A 43 -17.81 -7.70 -16.07
N ALA A 44 -18.01 -6.47 -15.59
CA ALA A 44 -17.21 -5.93 -14.48
C ALA A 44 -17.32 -6.78 -13.21
N GLU A 45 -18.49 -7.38 -12.98
CA GLU A 45 -18.77 -8.28 -11.86
C GLU A 45 -17.84 -9.50 -11.86
N LEU A 46 -17.66 -10.14 -13.02
CA LEU A 46 -16.76 -11.29 -13.14
C LEU A 46 -15.29 -10.89 -12.96
N ARG A 47 -14.89 -9.73 -13.49
CA ARG A 47 -13.52 -9.22 -13.28
C ARG A 47 -13.26 -8.96 -11.79
N ASN A 48 -14.22 -8.35 -11.09
CA ASN A 48 -14.13 -8.12 -9.65
C ASN A 48 -13.98 -9.42 -8.85
N HIS A 49 -14.72 -10.49 -9.20
CA HIS A 49 -14.54 -11.80 -8.58
C HIS A 49 -13.14 -12.39 -8.84
N ILE A 50 -12.60 -12.21 -10.04
CA ILE A 50 -11.23 -12.66 -10.35
C ILE A 50 -10.20 -11.88 -9.54
N TYR A 51 -10.35 -10.56 -9.41
CA TYR A 51 -9.47 -9.74 -8.56
C TYR A 51 -9.55 -10.20 -7.10
N GLN A 52 -10.76 -10.41 -6.58
CA GLN A 52 -10.94 -10.92 -5.21
C GLN A 52 -10.19 -12.25 -5.01
N ALA A 53 -10.42 -13.21 -5.89
CA ALA A 53 -9.76 -14.52 -5.82
C ALA A 53 -8.24 -14.43 -5.96
N ALA A 54 -7.73 -13.52 -6.79
CA ALA A 54 -6.29 -13.35 -7.01
C ALA A 54 -5.58 -12.68 -5.82
N PHE A 55 -6.26 -11.79 -5.11
CA PHE A 55 -5.66 -11.00 -4.02
C PHE A 55 -5.92 -11.53 -2.62
N GLN A 56 -6.97 -12.34 -2.44
CA GLN A 56 -7.37 -12.83 -1.12
C GLN A 56 -6.27 -13.69 -0.49
N GLY A 57 -5.67 -13.17 0.59
CA GLY A 57 -4.59 -13.84 1.31
C GLY A 57 -3.26 -13.87 0.56
N ALA A 58 -3.14 -13.17 -0.57
CA ALA A 58 -1.88 -13.05 -1.27
C ALA A 58 -0.93 -12.13 -0.48
N THR A 59 0.30 -12.58 -0.26
CA THR A 59 1.33 -11.78 0.42
C THR A 59 2.15 -11.01 -0.60
N SER A 60 2.24 -9.69 -0.41
CA SER A 60 3.04 -8.78 -1.21
C SER A 60 4.11 -8.15 -0.34
N THR A 61 5.36 -8.61 -0.50
CA THR A 61 6.54 -8.03 0.15
C THR A 61 6.87 -6.66 -0.43
N ILE A 62 6.95 -5.65 0.43
CA ILE A 62 7.37 -4.31 0.02
C ILE A 62 8.88 -4.24 0.17
N LYS A 63 9.60 -4.19 -0.96
CA LYS A 63 11.06 -4.05 -1.00
C LYS A 63 11.46 -2.68 -1.52
N GLU A 64 12.46 -2.05 -0.90
CA GLU A 64 13.07 -0.83 -1.43
C GLU A 64 13.75 -1.10 -2.75
N ARG A 65 13.38 -0.30 -3.77
CA ARG A 65 14.03 -0.36 -5.07
C ARG A 65 15.33 0.41 -5.00
N TRP A 66 16.39 -0.25 -4.60
CA TRP A 66 17.75 0.30 -4.67
C TRP A 66 18.20 0.41 -6.12
N LYS A 67 18.92 1.50 -6.44
CA LYS A 67 19.49 1.73 -7.78
C LYS A 67 20.72 0.86 -8.05
N GLU A 68 21.36 0.33 -7.01
CA GLU A 68 22.68 -0.31 -7.11
C GLU A 68 22.61 -1.84 -7.13
N ASP A 69 21.50 -2.44 -6.72
CA ASP A 69 21.24 -3.86 -6.88
C ASP A 69 20.84 -4.17 -8.32
N SER A 70 21.83 -4.15 -9.20
CA SER A 70 21.73 -4.76 -10.54
C SER A 70 21.57 -6.29 -10.48
N GLN A 71 21.72 -6.88 -9.29
CA GLN A 71 21.42 -8.27 -8.95
C GLN A 71 20.04 -8.40 -8.31
N PHE A 72 19.03 -7.70 -8.83
CA PHE A 72 17.68 -8.25 -8.75
C PHE A 72 17.76 -9.60 -9.45
N GLU A 73 18.00 -10.65 -8.66
CA GLU A 73 17.65 -11.99 -9.07
C GLU A 73 16.22 -11.93 -9.61
N GLU A 74 15.84 -12.88 -10.45
CA GLU A 74 14.46 -13.05 -10.92
C GLU A 74 13.49 -13.41 -9.76
N ASP A 75 13.78 -12.91 -8.55
CA ASP A 75 12.94 -12.75 -7.39
C ASP A 75 11.55 -12.42 -7.88
N HIS A 76 10.77 -13.49 -7.84
CA HIS A 76 9.49 -13.66 -8.47
C HIS A 76 8.69 -12.36 -8.38
N HIS A 77 8.42 -11.75 -9.55
CA HIS A 77 7.39 -10.73 -9.63
C HIS A 77 6.19 -11.24 -8.85
N GLN A 78 5.83 -10.54 -7.78
CA GLN A 78 4.71 -10.95 -6.93
C GLN A 78 3.50 -11.13 -7.84
N ALA A 79 3.08 -12.38 -7.98
CA ALA A 79 2.07 -12.77 -8.95
C ALA A 79 0.80 -11.92 -8.76
N ALA A 80 0.47 -11.58 -7.51
CA ALA A 80 -0.58 -10.63 -7.16
C ALA A 80 -0.40 -9.27 -7.86
N CYS A 81 0.72 -8.60 -7.66
CA CYS A 81 0.98 -7.27 -8.20
C CYS A 81 1.00 -7.23 -9.75
N SER A 82 1.29 -8.35 -10.42
CA SER A 82 1.36 -8.41 -11.88
C SER A 82 0.06 -7.92 -12.56
N LEU A 83 -1.11 -8.23 -11.99
CA LEU A 83 -2.41 -7.80 -12.51
C LEU A 83 -2.52 -6.29 -12.61
N VAL A 84 -2.04 -5.58 -11.58
CA VAL A 84 -2.12 -4.11 -11.47
C VAL A 84 -1.20 -3.41 -12.48
N PHE A 85 -0.21 -4.12 -13.03
CA PHE A 85 0.72 -3.59 -14.03
C PHE A 85 0.35 -3.92 -15.48
N THR A 86 -0.74 -4.66 -15.72
CA THR A 86 -1.14 -5.08 -17.08
C THR A 86 -1.58 -3.92 -17.97
N CYS A 87 -2.59 -3.15 -17.56
CA CYS A 87 -3.06 -1.96 -18.27
C CYS A 87 -3.76 -0.99 -17.31
N ARG A 88 -3.99 0.26 -17.76
CA ARG A 88 -4.61 1.31 -16.93
C ARG A 88 -6.00 0.92 -16.41
N GLN A 89 -6.82 0.29 -17.24
CA GLN A 89 -8.16 -0.11 -16.84
C GLN A 89 -8.12 -1.15 -15.72
N ILE A 90 -7.37 -2.24 -15.90
CA ILE A 90 -7.20 -3.28 -14.88
C ILE A 90 -6.59 -2.68 -13.62
N ARG A 91 -5.59 -1.80 -13.74
CA ARG A 91 -5.02 -1.08 -12.60
C ARG A 91 -6.10 -0.36 -11.79
N HIS A 92 -6.95 0.44 -12.43
CA HIS A 92 -7.99 1.18 -11.71
C HIS A 92 -9.03 0.27 -11.05
N GLU A 93 -9.38 -0.86 -11.67
CA GLU A 93 -10.37 -1.79 -11.13
C GLU A 93 -9.81 -2.71 -10.04
N ALA A 94 -8.58 -3.21 -10.22
CA ALA A 94 -7.95 -4.22 -9.37
C ALA A 94 -7.28 -3.61 -8.13
N LEU A 95 -6.79 -2.37 -8.21
CA LEU A 95 -6.01 -1.74 -7.13
C LEU A 95 -6.78 -1.65 -5.80
N PRO A 96 -8.08 -1.32 -5.74
CA PRO A 96 -8.83 -1.36 -4.49
C PRO A 96 -8.87 -2.75 -3.86
N ALA A 97 -9.00 -3.80 -4.67
CA ALA A 97 -9.03 -5.18 -4.20
C ALA A 97 -7.65 -5.64 -3.70
N LEU A 98 -6.56 -5.24 -4.38
CA LEU A 98 -5.19 -5.48 -3.91
C LEU A 98 -4.99 -4.93 -2.50
N TYR A 99 -5.28 -3.65 -2.27
CA TYR A 99 -5.07 -3.05 -0.94
C TYR A 99 -6.00 -3.58 0.15
N ALA A 100 -7.21 -3.99 -0.22
CA ALA A 100 -8.20 -4.48 0.74
C ALA A 100 -7.99 -5.95 1.14
N LEU A 101 -7.46 -6.79 0.25
CA LEU A 101 -7.50 -8.25 0.42
C LEU A 101 -6.12 -8.90 0.53
N SER A 102 -5.05 -8.22 0.10
CA SER A 102 -3.69 -8.72 0.20
C SER A 102 -3.04 -8.36 1.54
N ILE A 103 -2.09 -9.19 1.92
CA ILE A 103 -1.25 -9.01 3.11
C ILE A 103 0.03 -8.33 2.64
N PHE A 104 0.34 -7.16 3.19
CA PHE A 104 1.56 -6.44 2.85
C PHE A 104 2.66 -6.78 3.84
N ASP A 105 3.65 -7.53 3.39
CA ASP A 105 4.81 -7.89 4.21
C ASP A 105 5.86 -6.79 4.13
N ILE A 106 6.08 -6.09 5.24
CA ILE A 106 7.13 -5.08 5.36
C ILE A 106 8.39 -5.62 6.04
N SER A 107 8.40 -6.92 6.38
CA SER A 107 9.52 -7.55 7.06
C SER A 107 10.78 -7.44 6.22
N THR A 108 11.85 -6.98 6.86
CA THR A 108 13.16 -6.95 6.24
C THR A 108 13.98 -8.15 6.68
N PRO A 109 14.76 -8.79 5.78
CA PRO A 109 15.68 -9.85 6.17
C PRO A 109 16.72 -9.38 7.19
N ASP A 110 17.10 -8.09 7.13
CA ASP A 110 18.08 -7.47 8.02
C ASP A 110 17.48 -6.83 9.27
N GLY A 111 16.14 -6.82 9.40
CA GLY A 111 15.41 -6.24 10.53
C GLY A 111 15.35 -4.71 10.56
N THR A 112 15.66 -4.02 9.45
CA THR A 112 15.56 -2.56 9.34
C THR A 112 14.27 -2.08 8.65
N CYS A 113 13.17 -1.96 9.42
CA CYS A 113 11.85 -1.55 8.88
C CYS A 113 11.84 -0.13 8.29
N GLU A 114 12.77 0.72 8.73
CA GLU A 114 12.81 2.17 8.47
C GLU A 114 12.81 2.52 6.96
N ARG A 115 13.20 1.56 6.13
CA ARG A 115 13.45 1.79 4.71
C ARG A 115 12.24 1.45 3.84
N ASN A 116 11.59 0.32 4.10
CA ASN A 116 10.47 -0.17 3.29
C ASN A 116 9.23 0.73 3.38
N VAL A 117 9.04 1.38 4.51
CA VAL A 117 7.85 2.19 4.76
C VAL A 117 7.87 3.51 3.95
N LYS A 118 9.04 4.00 3.51
CA LYS A 118 9.13 5.23 2.70
C LYS A 118 8.67 5.05 1.25
N ILE A 119 8.58 3.80 0.77
CA ILE A 119 8.32 3.47 -0.63
C ILE A 119 6.83 3.56 -0.95
N LEU A 120 6.00 3.22 0.03
CA LEU A 120 4.57 3.37 -0.11
C LEU A 120 4.23 4.86 -0.11
N ASP A 121 3.63 5.32 -1.20
CA ASP A 121 3.14 6.69 -1.23
C ASP A 121 2.03 6.89 -0.18
N SER A 122 1.81 8.14 0.21
CA SER A 122 0.76 8.50 1.18
C SER A 122 -0.64 8.08 0.73
N PHE A 123 -0.82 7.80 -0.56
CA PHE A 123 -2.06 7.32 -1.15
C PHE A 123 -2.29 5.83 -0.87
N SER A 124 -1.25 4.99 -1.02
CA SER A 124 -1.29 3.55 -0.79
C SER A 124 -1.66 3.21 0.66
N PHE A 125 -1.10 3.95 1.62
CA PHE A 125 -1.31 3.70 3.05
C PHE A 125 -2.77 3.87 3.52
N LYS A 126 -3.56 4.68 2.82
CA LYS A 126 -4.96 4.92 3.18
C LYS A 126 -5.86 3.71 2.93
N HIS A 127 -5.40 2.75 2.13
CA HIS A 127 -6.22 1.64 1.66
C HIS A 127 -5.77 0.27 2.16
N ILE A 128 -4.54 0.15 2.68
CA ILE A 128 -4.02 -1.10 3.22
C ILE A 128 -4.85 -1.52 4.44
N GLN A 129 -5.44 -2.71 4.37
CA GLN A 129 -6.22 -3.28 5.47
C GLN A 129 -5.46 -4.29 6.32
N CYS A 130 -4.44 -4.95 5.75
CA CYS A 130 -3.68 -5.99 6.42
C CYS A 130 -2.17 -5.80 6.20
N LEU A 131 -1.43 -5.75 7.30
CA LEU A 131 0.03 -5.61 7.31
C LEU A 131 0.65 -6.81 8.01
N GLU A 132 1.70 -7.37 7.44
CA GLU A 132 2.56 -8.35 8.08
C GLU A 132 3.91 -7.70 8.41
N VAL A 133 4.35 -7.89 9.65
CA VAL A 133 5.52 -7.24 10.22
C VAL A 133 6.39 -8.28 10.90
N GLY A 134 7.68 -8.27 10.58
CA GLY A 134 8.66 -9.14 11.23
C GLY A 134 8.84 -8.75 12.69
N HIS A 135 9.25 -9.71 13.52
CA HIS A 135 9.49 -9.46 14.94
C HIS A 135 10.36 -8.22 15.23
N ASN A 136 11.49 -8.08 14.53
CA ASN A 136 12.42 -6.97 14.76
C ASN A 136 11.78 -5.63 14.38
N ASP A 137 11.08 -5.60 13.26
CA ASP A 137 10.35 -4.43 12.78
C ASP A 137 9.22 -4.04 13.76
N ALA A 138 8.49 -5.03 14.30
CA ALA A 138 7.43 -4.81 15.28
C ALA A 138 7.97 -4.21 16.60
N TRP A 139 9.16 -4.65 17.02
CA TRP A 139 9.86 -4.08 18.16
C TRP A 139 10.27 -2.62 17.91
N GLU A 140 10.84 -2.31 16.75
CA GLU A 140 11.21 -0.94 16.37
C GLU A 140 9.98 -0.03 16.30
N MET A 141 8.89 -0.48 15.68
CA MET A 141 7.62 0.23 15.64
C MET A 141 7.11 0.54 17.06
N ASN A 142 7.20 -0.43 17.96
CA ASN A 142 6.80 -0.25 19.36
C ASN A 142 7.69 0.79 20.07
N MET A 143 9.01 0.72 19.92
CA MET A 143 9.93 1.70 20.50
C MET A 143 9.62 3.10 19.98
N GLN A 144 9.45 3.28 18.68
CA GLN A 144 9.14 4.59 18.09
C GLN A 144 7.80 5.14 18.56
N MET A 145 6.77 4.30 18.68
CA MET A 145 5.48 4.74 19.25
C MET A 145 5.66 5.20 20.70
N ALA A 146 6.34 4.41 21.54
CA ALA A 146 6.62 4.79 22.93
C ALA A 146 7.42 6.10 23.05
N TYR A 147 8.44 6.31 22.21
CA TYR A 147 9.22 7.54 22.18
C TYR A 147 8.42 8.74 21.66
N SER A 148 7.52 8.54 20.69
CA SER A 148 6.68 9.64 20.18
C SER A 148 5.73 10.19 21.24
N PHE A 149 5.30 9.36 22.19
CA PHE A 149 4.52 9.78 23.36
C PHE A 149 5.37 10.53 24.41
N GLN A 150 6.64 10.15 24.58
CA GLN A 150 7.53 10.80 25.56
C GLN A 150 8.19 12.10 25.04
N SER A 151 8.46 12.18 23.74
CA SER A 151 9.16 13.31 23.09
C SER A 151 8.31 14.58 22.93
N MET A 152 7.07 14.62 23.44
CA MET A 152 6.36 15.89 23.61
C MET A 152 7.00 16.79 24.69
N ALA A 153 7.99 16.30 25.44
CA ALA A 153 8.79 17.04 26.41
C ALA A 153 10.19 17.43 25.86
N GLY A 154 10.25 18.27 24.81
CA GLY A 154 11.32 19.28 24.67
C GLY A 154 12.74 18.87 24.25
N SER A 155 12.94 17.99 23.26
CA SER A 155 14.29 17.83 22.64
C SER A 155 14.23 17.53 21.14
N ASP A 156 14.60 18.53 20.33
CA ASP A 156 14.59 18.53 18.85
C ASP A 156 15.78 17.77 18.20
N ARG A 157 16.54 16.97 18.94
CA ARG A 157 17.85 16.48 18.45
C ARG A 157 17.89 15.09 17.84
N TRP A 158 16.75 14.43 17.66
CA TRP A 158 16.66 13.17 16.92
C TRP A 158 15.82 13.35 15.66
N SER A 159 16.47 13.61 14.53
CA SER A 159 15.86 13.65 13.20
C SER A 159 15.58 12.24 12.64
N HIS A 160 15.17 11.30 13.49
CA HIS A 160 14.50 10.09 13.00
C HIS A 160 13.10 10.54 12.60
N GLY A 161 12.87 10.64 11.29
CA GLY A 161 11.63 11.16 10.72
C GLY A 161 10.43 10.57 11.46
N ARG A 162 9.62 11.44 12.07
CA ARG A 162 8.45 11.00 12.83
C ARG A 162 7.56 10.16 11.93
N TRP A 163 7.50 8.86 12.19
CA TRP A 163 6.63 7.90 11.53
C TRP A 163 5.19 8.14 11.94
N VAL A 164 4.54 9.16 11.37
CA VAL A 164 3.09 9.25 11.44
C VAL A 164 2.54 8.44 10.28
N LEU A 165 2.63 7.11 10.39
CA LEU A 165 1.94 6.24 9.47
C LEU A 165 0.44 6.40 9.72
N LYS A 166 -0.21 7.16 8.85
CA LYS A 166 -1.65 7.36 8.84
C LYS A 166 -2.29 6.19 8.11
N PHE A 167 -2.28 5.05 8.78
CA PHE A 167 -3.08 3.91 8.38
C PHE A 167 -4.55 4.20 8.72
N GLU A 168 -5.27 4.78 7.76
CA GLU A 168 -6.70 5.14 7.95
C GLU A 168 -7.61 3.92 7.81
N ALA A 169 -7.23 2.91 7.02
CA ALA A 169 -8.04 1.72 6.76
C ALA A 169 -7.44 0.41 7.29
N LEU A 170 -6.32 0.46 8.01
CA LEU A 170 -5.70 -0.74 8.58
C LEU A 170 -6.64 -1.35 9.60
N LYS A 171 -6.88 -2.65 9.46
CA LYS A 171 -7.75 -3.43 10.34
C LYS A 171 -6.98 -4.52 11.05
N HIS A 172 -5.98 -5.09 10.38
CA HIS A 172 -5.27 -6.26 10.86
C HIS A 172 -3.76 -6.03 10.78
N VAL A 173 -3.05 -6.35 11.86
CA VAL A 173 -1.58 -6.42 11.88
C VAL A 173 -1.20 -7.84 12.27
N HIS A 174 -0.42 -8.50 11.44
CA HIS A 174 0.13 -9.82 11.65
C HIS A 174 1.60 -9.68 12.02
N VAL A 175 2.00 -10.25 13.15
CA VAL A 175 3.41 -10.29 13.56
C VAL A 175 3.96 -11.69 13.26
N ASP A 176 4.94 -11.76 12.36
CA ASP A 176 5.67 -13.01 12.05
C ASP A 176 6.78 -13.22 13.10
N MET A 177 6.73 -14.39 13.72
CA MET A 177 7.57 -14.79 14.86
C MET A 177 8.69 -15.75 14.47
N CYS A 178 8.94 -15.95 13.17
CA CYS A 178 9.85 -16.96 12.63
C CYS A 178 11.31 -16.88 13.15
N HIS A 179 11.74 -15.76 13.74
CA HIS A 179 13.10 -15.57 14.26
C HIS A 179 13.19 -15.46 15.79
N VAL A 180 12.10 -15.72 16.51
CA VAL A 180 12.06 -15.59 17.97
C VAL A 180 12.49 -16.91 18.60
N GLY A 181 13.68 -16.92 19.23
CA GLY A 181 14.14 -18.03 20.04
C GLY A 181 13.20 -18.32 21.23
N PRO A 182 13.28 -19.52 21.84
CA PRO A 182 12.39 -19.90 22.95
C PRO A 182 12.49 -18.96 24.17
N ASP A 183 13.64 -18.31 24.39
CA ASP A 183 13.88 -17.45 25.54
C ASP A 183 13.34 -16.01 25.41
N SER A 184 12.99 -15.57 24.19
CA SER A 184 12.49 -14.20 23.94
C SER A 184 10.98 -14.03 24.17
N GLY A 185 10.26 -15.08 24.58
CA GLY A 185 8.81 -15.04 24.79
C GLY A 185 8.30 -13.98 25.78
N LYS A 186 9.12 -13.59 26.78
CA LYS A 186 8.75 -12.53 27.74
C LYS A 186 8.82 -11.13 27.15
N PHE A 187 9.87 -10.83 26.38
CA PHE A 187 10.01 -9.56 25.67
C PHE A 187 8.90 -9.39 24.65
N TYR A 188 8.54 -10.49 24.00
CA TYR A 188 7.49 -10.53 23.00
C TYR A 188 6.11 -10.16 23.54
N LEU A 189 5.70 -10.75 24.67
CA LEU A 189 4.41 -10.48 25.27
C LEU A 189 4.22 -8.98 25.55
N HIS A 190 5.31 -8.32 25.97
CA HIS A 190 5.34 -6.89 26.23
C HIS A 190 5.20 -6.07 24.93
N THR A 191 5.93 -6.42 23.87
CA THR A 191 5.80 -5.76 22.56
C THR A 191 4.38 -5.87 22.01
N VAL A 192 3.80 -7.07 22.04
CA VAL A 192 2.42 -7.31 21.59
C VAL A 192 1.42 -6.54 22.42
N GLN A 193 1.59 -6.50 23.75
CA GLN A 193 0.71 -5.74 24.64
C GLN A 193 0.77 -4.24 24.33
N ASN A 194 1.96 -3.69 24.10
CA ASN A 194 2.12 -2.27 23.78
C ASN A 194 1.60 -1.92 22.38
N LEU A 195 1.87 -2.77 21.39
CA LEU A 195 1.28 -2.64 20.05
C LEU A 195 -0.25 -2.72 20.15
N ARG A 196 -0.79 -3.68 20.90
CA ARG A 196 -2.23 -3.83 21.10
C ARG A 196 -2.85 -2.65 21.84
N ALA A 197 -2.15 -2.05 22.81
CA ALA A 197 -2.63 -0.83 23.46
C ALA A 197 -2.67 0.33 22.47
N SER A 198 -1.58 0.53 21.71
CA SER A 198 -1.45 1.65 20.75
C SER A 198 -2.37 1.51 19.53
N LEU A 199 -2.62 0.29 19.08
CA LEU A 199 -3.43 -0.05 17.91
C LEU A 199 -4.90 -0.30 18.28
N GLY A 200 -5.16 -0.86 19.47
CA GLY A 200 -6.50 -1.16 19.97
C GLY A 200 -7.33 0.09 20.26
N GLU A 201 -6.70 1.19 20.67
CA GLU A 201 -7.36 2.51 20.73
C GLU A 201 -7.91 2.96 19.37
N LYS A 202 -7.40 2.40 18.27
CA LYS A 202 -7.83 2.68 16.90
C LYS A 202 -8.72 1.59 16.30
N GLY A 203 -9.11 0.58 17.08
CA GLY A 203 -9.93 -0.55 16.61
C GLY A 203 -9.19 -1.52 15.68
N ILE A 204 -7.85 -1.53 15.71
CA ILE A 204 -7.02 -2.41 14.89
C ILE A 204 -6.78 -3.72 15.65
N GLU A 205 -7.02 -4.84 14.98
CA GLU A 205 -6.81 -6.18 15.50
C GLU A 205 -5.36 -6.65 15.28
N LEU A 206 -4.78 -7.22 16.32
CA LEU A 206 -3.40 -7.73 16.30
C LEU A 206 -3.42 -9.26 16.35
N TYR A 207 -2.79 -9.87 15.35
CA TYR A 207 -2.61 -11.31 15.21
C TYR A 207 -1.13 -11.66 15.27
N TRP A 208 -0.84 -12.86 15.76
CA TRP A 208 0.51 -13.40 15.70
C TRP A 208 0.50 -14.85 15.33
N HIS A 209 1.54 -15.26 14.62
CA HIS A 209 1.68 -16.61 14.13
C HIS A 209 3.15 -16.97 14.04
N TYR A 210 3.43 -18.27 14.18
CA TYR A 210 4.76 -18.82 13.98
C TYR A 210 4.84 -19.40 12.59
N THR A 211 5.46 -18.67 11.67
CA THR A 211 5.70 -19.17 10.32
C THR A 211 6.97 -20.00 10.34
N ARG A 212 6.86 -21.31 10.10
CA ARG A 212 8.03 -22.17 9.87
C ARG A 212 8.47 -21.92 8.42
N ARG A 213 9.28 -20.89 8.18
CA ARG A 213 9.91 -20.70 6.86
C ARG A 213 10.91 -21.86 6.68
N GLY A 214 10.62 -22.74 5.74
CA GLY A 214 11.44 -23.92 5.42
C GLY A 214 12.57 -23.60 4.47
#